data_AF-A0A0P1FF39-F1
#
_entry.id   AF-A0A0P1FF39-F1
#
_cell.length_a   1.000
_cell.length_b   1.000
_cell.length_c   1.000
_cell.angle_alpha   90.00
_cell.angle_beta   90.00
_cell.angle_gamma   90.00
#
_symmetry.space_group_name_H-M   'P 1'
#
loop_
_entity.id
_entity.type
_entity.pdbx_description
1 polymer ?
#
loop_
_entity_poly.entity_id
_entity_poly.type
_entity_poly.pdbx_seq_one_letter_code
_entity_poly.pdbx_strand_id
1 'polypeptide(L)'
;MKKLFFVCSTCILLTACGNPNQVYGLGLVPQSVTGDENGVSVFNVWDAGAAQPLASRHCREYDKEAIFQRMQAISAVFTCE
;
A
#
# COMPACT_ATOMS: atom_id res chain seq x y z
N MET A 1 -20.24 29.96 38.80
CA MET A 1 -21.25 29.34 37.90
C MET A 1 -20.80 29.52 36.46
N LYS A 2 -20.68 28.40 35.73
CA LYS A 2 -20.79 28.19 34.25
C LYS A 2 -19.74 27.17 33.80
N LYS A 3 -20.16 25.91 33.81
CA LYS A 3 -19.46 24.76 33.23
C LYS A 3 -19.58 24.90 31.71
N LEU A 4 -18.48 25.11 31.01
CA LEU A 4 -18.46 25.13 29.55
C LEU A 4 -18.24 23.68 29.09
N PHE A 5 -19.32 23.02 28.68
CA PHE A 5 -19.28 21.72 28.04
C PHE A 5 -18.72 21.90 26.62
N PHE A 6 -17.44 21.60 26.43
CA PHE A 6 -16.83 21.50 25.11
C PHE A 6 -17.20 20.13 24.53
N VAL A 7 -18.33 20.08 23.84
CA VAL A 7 -18.74 18.92 23.03
C VAL A 7 -17.79 18.86 21.84
N CYS A 8 -16.69 18.13 22.00
CA CYS A 8 -15.81 17.78 20.90
C CYS A 8 -16.52 16.69 20.10
N SER A 9 -17.25 17.18 19.10
CA SER A 9 -17.90 16.43 18.03
C SER A 9 -17.06 15.21 17.63
N THR A 10 -17.62 14.03 17.89
CA THR A 10 -17.13 12.74 17.44
C THR A 10 -16.81 12.78 15.94
N CYS A 11 -15.51 12.87 15.61
CA CYS A 11 -15.01 12.50 14.30
C CYS A 11 -15.21 10.99 14.16
N ILE A 12 -16.29 10.62 13.47
CA ILE A 12 -16.52 9.26 12.99
C ILE A 12 -15.41 8.99 11.96
N LEU A 13 -14.28 8.47 12.43
CA LEU A 13 -13.26 7.88 11.57
C LEU A 13 -13.87 6.60 11.02
N LEU A 14 -14.52 6.69 9.85
CA LEU A 14 -14.73 5.55 8.99
C LEU A 14 -13.36 5.07 8.53
N THR A 15 -12.68 4.27 9.35
CA THR A 15 -11.59 3.42 8.88
C THR A 15 -12.22 2.39 7.97
N ALA A 16 -12.32 2.71 6.68
CA ALA A 16 -12.53 1.72 5.65
C ALA A 16 -11.39 0.71 5.77
N CYS A 17 -11.67 -0.45 6.36
CA CYS A 17 -10.75 -1.59 6.44
C CYS A 17 -10.58 -2.19 5.04
N GLY A 18 -9.90 -1.46 4.15
CA GLY A 18 -9.39 -2.02 2.90
C GLY A 18 -8.21 -2.95 3.20
N ASN A 19 -8.11 -4.07 2.49
CA ASN A 19 -6.94 -4.94 2.60
C ASN A 19 -5.71 -4.14 2.14
N PRO A 20 -4.70 -3.89 3.01
CA PRO A 20 -3.56 -3.03 2.68
C PRO A 20 -2.69 -3.56 1.55
N ASN A 21 -2.88 -4.84 1.17
CA ASN A 21 -2.15 -5.53 0.13
C ASN A 21 -2.91 -5.58 -1.21
N GLN A 22 -4.04 -4.88 -1.31
CA GLN A 22 -4.84 -4.80 -2.53
C GLN A 22 -5.01 -3.34 -2.94
N VAL A 23 -4.74 -3.08 -4.21
CA VAL A 23 -4.95 -1.81 -4.89
C VAL A 23 -6.28 -1.84 -5.66
N TYR A 24 -6.72 -3.03 -6.10
CA TYR A 24 -8.01 -3.22 -6.76
C TYR A 24 -9.01 -3.93 -5.84
N GLY A 25 -10.22 -3.38 -5.74
CA GLY A 25 -11.33 -4.02 -5.04
C GLY A 25 -12.04 -5.02 -5.96
N LEU A 26 -12.15 -6.29 -5.52
CA LEU A 26 -12.91 -7.38 -6.16
C LEU A 26 -12.34 -7.93 -7.49
N GLY A 27 -11.04 -8.20 -7.56
CA GLY A 27 -10.46 -9.02 -8.62
C GLY A 27 -10.67 -10.53 -8.39
N LEU A 28 -10.88 -11.30 -9.46
CA LEU A 28 -10.92 -12.79 -9.40
C LEU A 28 -9.56 -13.39 -9.04
N VAL A 29 -8.48 -12.66 -9.28
CA VAL A 29 -7.12 -13.02 -8.92
C VAL A 29 -6.66 -12.06 -7.81
N PRO A 30 -6.19 -12.54 -6.65
CA PRO A 30 -5.69 -11.66 -5.60
C PRO A 30 -4.33 -11.06 -6.01
N GLN A 31 -4.08 -9.82 -5.63
CA GLN A 31 -2.74 -9.24 -5.70
C GLN A 31 -1.84 -9.86 -4.63
N SER A 32 -0.55 -10.01 -4.93
CA SER A 32 0.44 -10.49 -3.97
C SER A 32 1.71 -9.64 -4.05
N VAL A 33 2.42 -9.56 -2.92
CA VAL A 33 3.68 -8.85 -2.77
C VAL A 33 4.71 -9.88 -2.31
N THR A 34 5.79 -10.04 -3.07
CA THR A 34 6.87 -10.98 -2.75
C THR A 34 8.23 -10.31 -2.95
N GLY A 35 9.16 -10.49 -2.02
CA GLY A 35 10.45 -9.83 -2.06
C GLY A 35 11.24 -9.98 -0.78
N ASP A 36 12.38 -9.31 -0.74
CA ASP A 36 13.29 -9.21 0.40
C ASP A 36 13.74 -7.75 0.59
N GLU A 37 14.82 -7.54 1.34
CA GLU A 37 15.36 -6.20 1.61
C GLU A 37 15.95 -5.49 0.38
N ASN A 38 16.21 -6.19 -0.72
CA ASN A 38 16.87 -5.66 -1.92
C ASN A 38 15.89 -5.40 -3.06
N GLY A 39 14.73 -6.05 -3.05
CA GLY A 39 13.72 -5.83 -4.08
C GLY A 39 12.40 -6.51 -3.79
N VAL A 40 11.38 -6.04 -4.51
CA VAL A 40 10.00 -6.50 -4.37
C VAL A 40 9.31 -6.61 -5.73
N SER A 41 8.50 -7.65 -5.87
CA SER A 41 7.62 -7.91 -7.00
C SER A 41 6.17 -7.84 -6.52
N VAL A 42 5.38 -6.98 -7.17
CA VAL A 42 3.95 -6.83 -6.90
C VAL A 42 3.20 -7.45 -8.06
N PHE A 43 2.49 -8.55 -7.82
CA PHE A 43 1.73 -9.29 -8.82
C PHE A 43 0.29 -8.78 -8.96
N ASN A 44 -0.26 -8.97 -10.16
CA ASN A 44 -1.61 -8.59 -10.57
C ASN A 44 -1.84 -7.07 -10.50
N VAL A 45 -0.94 -6.33 -11.13
CA VAL A 45 -0.96 -4.87 -11.27
C VAL A 45 -0.94 -4.47 -12.74
N TRP A 46 -1.83 -3.53 -13.12
CA TRP A 46 -1.90 -3.00 -14.49
C TRP A 46 -0.74 -2.06 -14.83
N ASP A 47 -0.22 -1.34 -13.85
CA ASP A 47 0.88 -0.40 -14.01
C ASP A 47 1.71 -0.26 -12.73
N ALA A 48 2.89 0.36 -12.89
CA ALA A 48 3.83 0.59 -11.80
C ALA A 48 3.31 1.56 -10.73
N GLY A 49 2.51 2.57 -11.12
CA GLY A 49 1.96 3.55 -10.19
C GLY A 49 0.96 2.93 -9.23
N ALA A 50 0.13 2.01 -9.70
CA ALA A 50 -0.75 1.20 -8.87
C ALA A 50 0.04 0.32 -7.90
N ALA A 51 1.18 -0.22 -8.33
CA ALA A 51 2.04 -1.06 -7.50
C ALA A 51 2.89 -0.27 -6.48
N GLN A 52 3.18 1.01 -6.74
CA GLN A 52 4.09 1.85 -5.96
C GLN A 52 3.75 1.88 -4.46
N PRO A 53 2.50 2.04 -4.01
CA PRO A 53 2.18 2.07 -2.58
C PRO A 53 2.42 0.73 -1.88
N LEU A 54 2.26 -0.39 -2.60
CA LEU A 54 2.52 -1.73 -2.08
C LEU A 54 4.02 -1.97 -1.96
N ALA A 55 4.77 -1.65 -3.01
CA ALA A 55 6.23 -1.77 -3.02
C ALA A 55 6.89 -0.85 -1.97
N SER A 56 6.44 0.40 -1.86
CA SER A 56 6.95 1.36 -0.89
C SER A 56 6.69 0.91 0.55
N ARG A 57 5.56 0.25 0.80
CA ARG A 57 5.26 -0.32 2.12
C ARG A 57 6.25 -1.42 2.48
N HIS A 58 6.52 -2.34 1.55
CA HIS A 58 7.48 -3.44 1.72
C HIS A 58 8.90 -2.90 1.94
N CYS A 59 9.43 -2.05 1.06
CA CYS A 59 10.80 -1.54 1.20
C CYS A 59 11.00 -0.73 2.48
N ARG A 60 9.96 -0.03 2.96
CA ARG A 60 10.02 0.74 4.20
C ARG A 60 10.12 -0.13 5.46
N GLU A 61 9.81 -1.43 5.40
CA GLU A 61 10.11 -2.36 6.50
C GLU A 61 11.63 -2.52 6.75
N TYR A 62 12.44 -2.12 5.76
CA TYR A 62 13.91 -2.15 5.79
C TYR A 62 14.53 -0.75 5.75
N ASP A 63 13.75 0.30 6.04
CA ASP A 63 14.17 1.72 5.95
C ASP A 63 14.68 2.15 4.55
N LYS A 64 14.14 1.54 3.49
CA LYS A 64 14.49 1.81 2.08
C LYS A 64 13.30 2.35 1.26
N GLU A 65 13.61 2.97 0.13
CA GLU A 65 12.65 3.46 -0.86
C GLU A 65 12.46 2.46 -2.01
N ALA A 66 11.23 2.39 -2.54
CA ALA A 66 10.93 1.53 -3.68
C ALA A 66 11.18 2.26 -5.02
N ILE A 67 12.18 1.80 -5.77
CA ILE A 67 12.56 2.34 -7.07
C ILE A 67 12.05 1.41 -8.16
N PHE A 68 11.20 1.92 -9.05
CA PHE A 68 10.65 1.11 -10.14
C PHE A 68 11.76 0.66 -11.10
N GLN A 69 11.83 -0.64 -11.36
CA GLN A 69 12.73 -1.19 -12.39
C GLN A 69 12.00 -1.48 -13.69
N ARG A 70 10.98 -2.33 -13.66
CA ARG A 70 10.31 -2.82 -14.87
C ARG A 70 8.96 -3.46 -14.59
N MET A 71 8.14 -3.55 -15.63
CA MET A 71 7.00 -4.46 -15.68
C MET A 71 7.45 -5.83 -16.20
N GLN A 72 6.93 -6.89 -15.60
CA GLN A 72 7.11 -8.27 -16.04
C GLN A 72 5.73 -8.95 -16.08
N ALA A 73 5.15 -9.06 -17.28
CA ALA A 73 3.77 -9.48 -17.49
C ALA A 73 2.79 -8.65 -16.64
N ILE A 74 2.08 -9.27 -15.69
CA ILE A 74 1.15 -8.61 -14.76
C ILE A 74 1.79 -8.27 -13.41
N SER A 75 3.12 -8.28 -13.34
CA SER A 75 3.87 -7.90 -12.14
C SER A 75 4.69 -6.64 -12.37
N ALA A 76 4.79 -5.80 -11.35
CA ALA A 76 5.72 -4.68 -11.30
C ALA A 76 6.88 -5.01 -10.35
N VAL A 77 8.12 -4.80 -10.80
CA VAL A 77 9.33 -5.11 -10.04
C VAL A 77 10.02 -3.81 -9.63
N PHE A 78 10.42 -3.72 -8.37
CA PHE A 78 11.10 -2.59 -7.74
C PHE A 78 12.37 -3.05 -7.05
N THR A 79 13.40 -2.20 -7.03
CA THR A 79 14.50 -2.31 -6.05
C THR A 79 14.15 -1.56 -4.78
N CYS A 80 14.68 -2.03 -3.66
CA CYS A 80 14.63 -1.32 -2.39
C CYS A 80 16.02 -0.69 -2.16
N GLU A 81 16.09 0.63 -2.13
CA GLU A 81 17.34 1.41 -2.02
C GLU A 81 17.25 2.54 -1.00
#